data_AF-A0A9D8IA30-F1
#
_entry.id   AF-A0A9D8IA30-F1
#
_cell.length_a   1.000
_cell.length_b   1.000
_cell.length_c   1.000
_cell.angle_alpha   90.00
_cell.angle_beta   90.00
_cell.angle_gamma   90.00
#
_symmetry.space_group_name_H-M   'P 1'
#
loop_
_entity.id
_entity.type
_entity.pdbx_description
1 polymer ?
#
loop_
_entity_poly.entity_id
_entity_poly.type
_entity_poly.pdbx_seq_one_letter_code
_entity_poly.pdbx_strand_id
1 'polypeptide(L)'
;MRTTFMLLLGAALCLAPKAAVGAEGRVMKVLPHLLDLEGRQSLSPSLFERDAYQSLLRRNPALVSGVRFDVQWKASKSTTGKLRLRLEVIGSKGTSTKPSSFELALAPSGAFGTWSAITLDKDVYKQTGEAAAWRVTLWDGDRLLAEQKSFVW
;
A
#
# COMPACT_ATOMS: atom_id res chain seq x y z
N MET A 1 16.19 -10.23 66.83
CA MET A 1 16.75 -10.79 65.58
C MET A 1 15.65 -11.55 64.85
N ARG A 2 15.53 -11.34 63.53
CA ARG A 2 14.78 -12.14 62.53
C ARG A 2 13.27 -11.88 62.48
N THR A 3 12.84 -10.96 61.62
CA THR A 3 11.75 -11.16 60.61
C THR A 3 11.51 -9.85 59.84
N THR A 4 12.54 -9.29 59.21
CA THR A 4 12.43 -8.09 58.35
C THR A 4 12.85 -8.41 56.91
N PHE A 5 12.51 -9.60 56.43
CA PHE A 5 13.02 -10.10 55.14
C PHE A 5 11.96 -10.83 54.30
N MET A 6 10.69 -10.41 54.38
CA MET A 6 9.60 -11.04 53.61
C MET A 6 8.59 -10.01 53.07
N LEU A 7 9.06 -8.84 52.65
CA LEU A 7 8.17 -7.82 52.05
C LEU A 7 8.80 -7.07 50.87
N LEU A 8 9.80 -7.67 50.21
CA LEU A 8 10.50 -7.05 49.07
C LEU A 8 10.62 -7.94 47.83
N LEU A 9 9.93 -9.08 47.77
CA LEU A 9 10.01 -10.01 46.62
C LEU A 9 8.73 -10.09 45.77
N GLY A 10 7.68 -9.35 46.12
CA GLY A 10 6.38 -9.38 45.42
C GLY A 10 6.14 -8.24 44.41
N ALA A 11 7.01 -7.24 44.33
CA ALA A 11 6.74 -6.00 43.60
C ALA A 11 7.57 -5.80 42.31
N ALA A 12 8.40 -6.76 41.92
CA ALA A 12 9.35 -6.60 40.80
C ALA A 12 8.89 -7.18 39.45
N LEU A 13 7.74 -7.85 39.39
CA LEU A 13 7.19 -8.39 38.14
C LEU A 13 6.00 -7.54 37.71
N CYS A 14 6.21 -6.55 36.81
CA CYS A 14 5.25 -6.14 35.75
C CYS A 14 5.55 -4.79 35.08
N LEU A 15 6.62 -4.06 35.41
CA LEU A 15 7.03 -2.89 34.62
C LEU A 15 8.16 -3.24 33.65
N ALA A 16 7.91 -4.18 32.74
CA ALA A 16 8.64 -4.16 31.48
C ALA A 16 7.95 -3.09 30.61
N PRO A 17 8.61 -1.95 30.29
CA PRO A 17 8.10 -1.09 29.24
C PRO A 17 8.07 -1.95 27.97
N LYS A 18 6.87 -2.37 27.56
CA LYS A 18 6.67 -2.75 26.17
C LYS A 18 6.97 -1.48 25.41
N ALA A 19 8.17 -1.38 24.84
CA ALA A 19 8.42 -0.48 23.73
C ALA A 19 7.44 -0.91 22.64
N ALA A 20 6.23 -0.35 22.69
CA ALA A 20 5.34 -0.32 21.57
C ALA A 20 6.06 0.58 20.56
N VAL A 21 7.00 -0.01 19.82
CA VAL A 21 7.44 0.54 18.55
C VAL A 21 6.20 0.45 17.67
N GLY A 22 5.32 1.44 17.82
CA GLY A 22 4.18 1.60 16.95
C GLY A 22 4.73 1.68 15.53
N ALA A 23 4.22 0.85 14.63
CA ALA A 23 4.68 0.78 13.25
C ALA A 23 4.77 2.21 12.68
N GLU A 24 5.99 2.66 12.40
CA GLU A 24 6.28 4.03 11.99
C GLU A 24 5.68 4.38 10.63
N GLY A 25 5.19 3.39 9.89
CA GLY A 25 4.27 3.55 8.79
C GLY A 25 3.40 2.31 8.58
N ARG A 26 2.35 2.46 7.77
CA ARG A 26 1.48 1.36 7.37
C ARG A 26 0.90 1.61 5.99
N VAL A 27 0.91 0.58 5.14
CA VAL A 27 0.06 0.48 3.95
C VAL A 27 -1.23 -0.20 4.39
N MET A 28 -2.32 0.57 4.48
CA MET A 28 -3.60 0.14 5.04
C MET A 28 -4.45 -0.59 4.00
N LYS A 29 -4.55 -0.04 2.79
CA LYS A 29 -5.32 -0.61 1.68
C LYS A 29 -4.62 -0.33 0.37
N VAL A 30 -4.75 -1.26 -0.56
CA VAL A 30 -4.33 -1.09 -1.95
C VAL A 30 -5.49 -1.52 -2.84
N LEU A 31 -5.96 -0.61 -3.68
CA LEU A 31 -7.11 -0.83 -4.56
C LEU A 31 -6.68 -0.64 -6.02
N PRO A 32 -6.52 -1.73 -6.79
CA PRO A 32 -6.31 -1.67 -8.22
C PRO A 32 -7.64 -1.33 -8.94
N HIS A 33 -7.58 -0.37 -9.85
CA HIS A 33 -8.71 0.09 -10.65
C HIS A 33 -8.32 0.17 -12.12
N LEU A 34 -9.06 -0.50 -12.99
CA LEU A 34 -8.92 -0.31 -14.43
C LEU A 34 -9.37 1.10 -14.80
N LEU A 35 -8.67 1.70 -15.74
CA LEU A 35 -8.98 3.01 -16.30
C LEU A 35 -9.52 2.85 -17.72
N ASP A 36 -10.59 3.57 -18.04
CA ASP A 36 -11.09 3.66 -19.40
C ASP A 36 -10.19 4.52 -20.30
N LEU A 37 -10.59 4.70 -21.56
CA LEU A 37 -9.84 5.48 -22.54
C LEU A 37 -9.67 6.96 -22.17
N GLU A 38 -10.53 7.47 -21.29
CA GLU A 38 -10.49 8.83 -20.75
C GLU A 38 -9.80 8.91 -19.38
N GLY A 39 -9.26 7.80 -18.87
CA GLY A 39 -8.57 7.73 -17.58
C GLY A 39 -9.52 7.64 -16.37
N ARG A 40 -10.80 7.33 -16.57
CA ARG A 40 -11.80 7.21 -15.51
C ARG A 40 -11.85 5.78 -14.97
N GLN A 41 -12.01 5.67 -13.66
CA GLN A 41 -12.23 4.40 -12.96
C GLN A 41 -13.72 4.12 -12.64
N SER A 42 -14.57 5.12 -12.83
CA SER A 42 -16.01 5.14 -12.52
C SER A 42 -16.66 6.26 -13.31
N LEU A 43 -17.93 6.14 -13.66
CA LEU A 43 -18.70 7.23 -14.30
C LEU A 43 -19.33 8.19 -13.27
N SER A 44 -19.38 7.79 -12.01
CA SER A 44 -19.99 8.52 -10.90
C SER A 44 -19.23 8.26 -9.58
N PRO A 45 -19.48 9.02 -8.50
CA PRO A 45 -18.87 8.75 -7.19
C PRO A 45 -19.52 7.57 -6.42
N SER A 46 -20.45 6.84 -7.02
CA SER A 46 -21.14 5.71 -6.36
C SER A 46 -20.28 4.46 -6.34
N LEU A 47 -20.14 3.82 -5.17
CA LEU A 47 -19.41 2.55 -5.03
C LEU A 47 -20.05 1.43 -5.85
N PHE A 48 -21.39 1.39 -5.90
CA PHE A 48 -22.12 0.40 -6.69
C PHE A 48 -21.86 0.56 -8.20
N GLU A 49 -21.89 1.81 -8.68
CA GLU A 49 -21.60 2.09 -10.08
C GLU A 49 -20.14 1.78 -10.42
N ARG A 50 -19.19 2.15 -9.55
CA ARG A 50 -17.78 1.80 -9.72
C ARG A 50 -17.59 0.31 -9.91
N ASP A 51 -18.20 -0.51 -9.06
CA ASP A 51 -18.02 -1.96 -9.13
C ASP A 51 -18.64 -2.54 -10.43
N ALA A 52 -19.80 -2.03 -10.85
CA ALA A 52 -20.40 -2.37 -12.14
C ALA A 52 -19.51 -1.96 -13.33
N TYR A 53 -18.95 -0.74 -13.29
CA TYR A 53 -18.07 -0.23 -14.33
C TYR A 53 -16.76 -1.00 -14.41
N GLN A 54 -16.16 -1.35 -13.27
CA GLN A 54 -14.97 -2.21 -13.23
C GLN A 54 -15.27 -3.61 -13.80
N SER A 55 -16.47 -4.16 -13.55
CA SER A 55 -16.89 -5.41 -14.22
C SER A 55 -17.02 -5.24 -15.74
N LEU A 56 -17.58 -4.12 -16.21
CA LEU A 56 -17.65 -3.79 -17.64
C LEU A 56 -16.24 -3.74 -18.26
N LEU A 57 -15.31 -3.00 -17.65
CA LEU A 57 -13.94 -2.86 -18.16
C LEU A 57 -13.20 -4.20 -18.22
N ARG A 58 -13.32 -5.05 -17.20
CA ARG A 58 -12.72 -6.41 -17.22
C ARG A 58 -13.23 -7.27 -18.37
N ARG A 59 -14.52 -7.14 -18.72
CA ARG A 59 -15.14 -7.88 -19.83
C ARG A 59 -14.84 -7.27 -21.20
N ASN A 60 -14.37 -6.02 -21.25
CA ASN A 60 -14.13 -5.29 -22.49
C ASN A 60 -12.72 -4.68 -22.51
N PRO A 61 -11.65 -5.48 -22.66
CA PRO A 61 -10.27 -4.98 -22.61
C PRO A 61 -9.94 -3.88 -23.63
N ALA A 62 -10.69 -3.80 -24.74
CA ALA A 62 -10.56 -2.74 -25.74
C ALA A 62 -10.91 -1.34 -25.20
N LEU A 63 -11.67 -1.27 -24.10
CA LEU A 63 -12.04 -0.02 -23.43
C LEU A 63 -11.02 0.40 -22.37
N VAL A 64 -10.02 -0.43 -22.07
CA VAL A 64 -9.07 -0.19 -20.97
C VAL A 64 -7.83 0.51 -21.52
N SER A 65 -7.48 1.66 -20.93
CA SER A 65 -6.23 2.35 -21.21
C SER A 65 -5.16 2.11 -20.17
N GLY A 66 -5.48 1.72 -18.95
CA GLY A 66 -4.49 1.60 -17.90
C GLY A 66 -5.01 0.97 -16.61
N VAL A 67 -4.16 0.96 -15.59
CA VAL A 67 -4.54 0.59 -14.22
C VAL A 67 -3.98 1.61 -13.24
N ARG A 68 -4.80 2.00 -12.28
CA ARG A 68 -4.43 2.87 -11.17
C ARG A 68 -4.49 2.11 -9.86
N PHE A 69 -3.49 2.29 -9.03
CA PHE A 69 -3.45 1.77 -7.68
C PHE A 69 -3.71 2.91 -6.70
N ASP A 70 -4.90 2.90 -6.10
CA ASP A 70 -5.23 3.78 -4.99
C ASP A 70 -4.73 3.13 -3.69
N VAL A 71 -3.72 3.75 -3.09
CA VAL A 71 -3.03 3.25 -1.90
C VAL A 71 -3.40 4.12 -0.71
N GLN A 72 -4.04 3.52 0.28
CA GLN A 72 -4.23 4.14 1.59
C GLN A 72 -3.04 3.84 2.47
N TRP A 73 -2.40 4.86 3.00
CA TRP A 73 -1.21 4.71 3.84
C TRP A 73 -1.16 5.77 4.94
N LYS A 74 -0.32 5.55 5.94
CA LYS A 74 0.02 6.53 6.97
C LYS A 74 1.46 6.35 7.43
N ALA A 75 2.07 7.43 7.90
CA ALA A 75 3.39 7.41 8.51
C ALA A 75 3.41 8.28 9.78
N SER A 76 4.31 7.96 10.70
CA SER A 76 4.55 8.77 11.89
C SER A 76 5.14 10.12 11.51
N LYS A 77 4.85 11.17 12.29
CA LYS A 77 5.51 12.47 12.15
C LYS A 77 7.02 12.43 12.40
N SER A 78 7.52 11.35 13.02
CA SER A 78 8.95 11.16 13.30
C SER A 78 9.78 10.67 12.10
N THR A 79 9.14 10.39 10.95
CA THR A 79 9.87 9.99 9.73
C THR A 79 10.72 11.13 9.16
N THR A 80 11.78 10.81 8.41
CA THR A 80 12.75 11.80 7.90
C THR A 80 12.18 12.75 6.83
N GLY A 81 10.94 12.51 6.38
CA GLY A 81 10.25 13.30 5.36
C GLY A 81 10.55 12.85 3.92
N LYS A 82 11.52 11.94 3.71
CA LYS A 82 11.82 11.33 2.40
C LYS A 82 10.91 10.13 2.12
N LEU A 83 9.61 10.34 2.26
CA LEU A 83 8.63 9.27 2.10
C LEU A 83 8.40 8.96 0.62
N ARG A 84 8.28 7.67 0.30
CA ARG A 84 7.88 7.22 -1.03
C ARG A 84 7.06 5.94 -0.98
N LEU A 85 6.10 5.82 -1.89
CA LEU A 85 5.51 4.55 -2.25
C LEU A 85 6.28 3.97 -3.43
N ARG A 86 6.55 2.67 -3.37
CA ARG A 86 7.01 1.89 -4.52
C ARG A 86 5.97 0.82 -4.83
N LEU A 87 5.46 0.85 -6.05
CA LEU A 87 4.59 -0.17 -6.62
C LEU A 87 5.42 -1.05 -7.56
N GLU A 88 5.40 -2.34 -7.34
CA GLU A 88 5.98 -3.33 -8.23
C GLU A 88 4.86 -4.21 -8.80
N VAL A 89 4.86 -4.45 -10.12
CA VAL A 89 3.80 -5.18 -10.81
C VAL A 89 4.38 -6.26 -11.71
N ILE A 90 3.80 -7.46 -11.63
CA ILE A 90 3.99 -8.54 -12.60
C ILE A 90 2.73 -8.60 -13.46
N GLY A 91 2.91 -8.45 -14.77
CA GLY A 91 1.83 -8.40 -15.75
C GLY A 91 1.36 -9.77 -16.22
N SER A 92 0.12 -9.85 -16.70
CA SER A 92 -0.47 -11.06 -17.30
C SER A 92 -0.02 -11.34 -18.73
N LYS A 93 0.49 -10.33 -19.45
CA LYS A 93 0.87 -10.44 -20.88
C LYS A 93 2.38 -10.60 -21.11
N GLY A 94 3.19 -10.44 -20.07
CA GLY A 94 4.65 -10.50 -20.16
C GLY A 94 5.20 -11.92 -20.01
N THR A 95 6.19 -12.28 -20.81
CA THR A 95 7.02 -13.48 -20.61
C THR A 95 8.02 -13.31 -19.46
N SER A 96 8.19 -12.08 -18.97
CA SER A 96 9.10 -11.73 -17.89
C SER A 96 8.43 -11.87 -16.54
N THR A 97 9.02 -12.68 -15.66
CA THR A 97 8.66 -12.75 -14.23
C THR A 97 9.23 -11.59 -13.42
N LYS A 98 10.06 -10.72 -14.03
CA LYS A 98 10.61 -9.54 -13.35
C LYS A 98 9.54 -8.46 -13.17
N PRO A 99 9.33 -7.95 -11.95
CA PRO A 99 8.38 -6.87 -11.72
C PRO A 99 8.82 -5.54 -12.34
N SER A 100 7.87 -4.81 -12.91
CA SER A 100 8.02 -3.40 -13.27
C SER A 100 7.82 -2.54 -12.03
N SER A 101 8.73 -1.61 -11.74
CA SER A 101 8.71 -0.77 -10.53
C SER A 101 8.37 0.69 -10.84
N PHE A 102 7.46 1.26 -10.05
CA PHE A 102 6.99 2.64 -10.12
C PHE A 102 7.12 3.27 -8.75
N GLU A 103 7.67 4.48 -8.67
CA GLU A 103 7.84 5.19 -7.41
C GLU A 103 7.09 6.51 -7.40
N LEU A 104 6.53 6.85 -6.24
CA LEU A 104 5.85 8.10 -5.98
C LEU A 104 6.39 8.72 -4.68
N ALA A 105 7.03 9.87 -4.81
CA ALA A 105 7.43 10.67 -3.66
C ALA A 105 6.18 11.20 -2.93
N LEU A 106 6.20 11.17 -1.60
CA LEU A 106 5.06 11.52 -0.76
C LEU A 106 5.38 12.72 0.11
N ALA A 107 4.41 13.62 0.26
CA ALA A 107 4.43 14.57 1.36
C ALA A 107 4.23 13.85 2.71
N PRO A 108 4.75 14.39 3.82
CA PRO A 108 4.47 13.87 5.15
C PRO A 108 2.97 13.71 5.41
N SER A 109 2.57 12.60 6.04
CA SER A 109 1.19 12.36 6.46
C SER A 109 1.07 12.35 7.99
N GLY A 110 -0.16 12.52 8.49
CA GLY A 110 -0.46 12.47 9.91
C GLY A 110 -0.81 11.06 10.40
N ALA A 111 -1.33 10.97 11.63
CA ALA A 111 -1.77 9.70 12.23
C ALA A 111 -2.98 9.06 11.52
N PHE A 112 -3.70 9.84 10.69
CA PHE A 112 -4.83 9.38 9.88
C PHE A 112 -4.36 8.94 8.49
N GLY A 113 -5.04 7.94 7.92
CA GLY A 113 -4.70 7.41 6.60
C GLY A 113 -4.97 8.43 5.49
N THR A 114 -4.00 8.62 4.61
CA THR A 114 -4.13 9.40 3.37
C THR A 114 -4.14 8.47 2.16
N TRP A 115 -4.71 8.95 1.05
CA TRP A 115 -4.75 8.23 -0.23
C TRP A 115 -3.74 8.81 -1.20
N SER A 116 -3.08 7.95 -1.96
CA SER A 116 -2.21 8.33 -3.08
C SER A 116 -2.42 7.37 -4.24
N ALA A 117 -2.29 7.88 -5.46
CA ALA A 117 -2.52 7.11 -6.67
C ALA A 117 -1.21 6.90 -7.43
N ILE A 118 -0.94 5.64 -7.83
CA ILE A 118 0.13 5.30 -8.76
C ILE A 118 -0.52 4.73 -10.02
N THR A 119 -0.31 5.38 -11.16
CA THR A 119 -0.92 4.99 -12.44
C THR A 119 0.10 4.31 -13.33
N LEU A 120 -0.25 3.13 -13.84
CA LEU A 120 0.42 2.53 -14.98
C LEU A 120 -0.28 3.10 -16.22
N ASP A 121 0.44 3.95 -16.94
CA ASP A 121 -0.08 4.60 -18.14
C ASP A 121 -0.35 3.61 -19.28
N LYS A 122 -0.87 4.15 -20.38
CA LYS A 122 -1.28 3.36 -21.53
C LYS A 122 -0.19 2.55 -22.18
N ASP A 123 1.03 3.06 -22.21
CA ASP A 123 2.13 2.38 -22.88
C ASP A 123 2.64 1.25 -21.98
N VAL A 124 2.75 1.50 -20.68
CA VAL A 124 3.07 0.49 -19.68
C VAL A 124 2.01 -0.61 -19.62
N TYR A 125 0.72 -0.25 -19.61
CA TYR A 125 -0.38 -1.21 -19.53
C TYR A 125 -0.49 -2.08 -20.79
N LYS A 126 -0.22 -1.54 -21.98
CA LYS A 126 -0.17 -2.33 -23.22
C LYS A 126 0.89 -3.43 -23.16
N GLN A 127 2.04 -3.14 -22.57
CA GLN A 127 3.16 -4.08 -22.43
C GLN A 127 2.92 -5.09 -21.30
N THR A 128 2.39 -4.62 -20.17
CA THR A 128 2.24 -5.40 -18.93
C THR A 128 0.95 -6.23 -18.94
N GLY A 129 -0.12 -5.72 -19.54
CA GLY A 129 -1.48 -6.24 -19.39
C GLY A 129 -2.05 -5.96 -18.00
N GLU A 130 -3.08 -6.73 -17.63
CA GLU A 130 -3.64 -6.69 -16.27
C GLU A 130 -2.57 -7.13 -15.25
N ALA A 131 -2.56 -6.48 -14.08
CA ALA A 131 -1.64 -6.79 -12.98
C ALA A 131 -1.97 -8.16 -12.37
N ALA A 132 -1.21 -9.18 -12.73
CA ALA A 132 -1.37 -10.54 -12.20
C ALA A 132 -0.90 -10.62 -10.73
N ALA A 133 0.23 -10.01 -10.42
CA ALA A 133 0.72 -9.85 -9.05
C ALA A 133 1.19 -8.41 -8.81
N TRP A 134 1.08 -7.94 -7.58
CA TRP A 134 1.57 -6.62 -7.21
C TRP A 134 2.08 -6.58 -5.78
N ARG A 135 3.02 -5.67 -5.53
CA ARG A 135 3.49 -5.30 -4.19
C ARG A 135 3.58 -3.79 -4.09
N VAL A 136 3.12 -3.25 -2.98
CA VAL A 136 3.28 -1.85 -2.59
C VAL A 136 4.10 -1.79 -1.32
N THR A 137 5.17 -0.99 -1.34
CA THR A 137 6.03 -0.74 -0.20
C THR A 137 6.07 0.75 0.12
N LEU A 138 6.03 1.08 1.41
CA LEU A 138 6.20 2.44 1.93
C LEU A 138 7.60 2.57 2.52
N TRP A 139 8.36 3.56 2.07
CA TRP A 139 9.74 3.80 2.49
C TRP A 139 9.91 5.19 3.10
N ASP A 140 10.92 5.30 3.96
CA ASP A 140 11.47 6.54 4.52
C ASP A 140 12.98 6.55 4.23
N GLY A 141 13.37 7.20 3.13
CA GLY A 141 14.70 7.03 2.55
C GLY A 141 14.96 5.56 2.15
N ASP A 142 15.96 4.95 2.78
CA ASP A 142 16.34 3.55 2.57
C ASP A 142 15.66 2.58 3.54
N ARG A 143 14.87 3.11 4.48
CA ARG A 143 14.17 2.30 5.48
C ARG A 143 12.78 1.90 4.99
N LEU A 144 12.54 0.60 4.90
CA LEU A 144 11.20 0.06 4.63
C LEU A 144 10.32 0.22 5.87
N LEU A 145 9.21 0.93 5.74
CA LEU A 145 8.24 1.13 6.83
C LEU A 145 7.12 0.09 6.82
N ALA A 146 6.60 -0.25 5.64
CA ALA A 146 5.49 -1.17 5.50
C ALA A 146 5.40 -1.77 4.09
N GLU A 147 4.75 -2.92 4.00
CA GLU A 147 4.48 -3.65 2.75
C GLU A 147 3.03 -4.12 2.73
N GLN A 148 2.43 -4.14 1.54
CA GLN A 148 1.22 -4.90 1.24
C GLN A 148 1.36 -5.48 -0.17
N LYS A 149 0.82 -6.68 -0.40
CA LYS A 149 0.96 -7.38 -1.67
C LYS A 149 -0.28 -8.19 -2.02
N SER A 150 -0.43 -8.52 -3.30
CA SER A 150 -1.44 -9.48 -3.73
C SER A 150 -1.13 -10.87 -3.18
N PHE A 151 -2.14 -11.74 -3.17
CA PHE A 151 -1.99 -13.12 -2.68
C PHE A 151 -0.93 -13.92 -3.45
N VAL A 152 -0.79 -13.64 -4.75
CA VAL A 152 0.09 -14.37 -5.69
C VAL A 152 1.48 -13.74 -5.84
N TRP A 153 1.87 -12.83 -4.92
CA TRP A 153 3.19 -12.20 -4.91
C TRP A 153 4.25 -12.98 -4.12
#